data_AF-A0A3C1QVZ9-F1
#
_entry.id   AF-A0A3C1QVZ9-F1
#
_cell.length_a   1.000
_cell.length_b   1.000
_cell.length_c   1.000
_cell.angle_alpha   90.00
_cell.angle_beta   90.00
_cell.angle_gamma   90.00
#
_symmetry.space_group_name_H-M   'P 1'
#
loop_
_entity.id
_entity.type
_entity.pdbx_description
1 polymer ?
#
loop_
_entity_poly.entity_id
_entity_poly.type
_entity_poly.pdbx_seq_one_letter_code
_entity_poly.pdbx_strand_id
1 'polypeptide(L)' 'MARYQPWIIERGEGFELIDVRGRRFLDAESGLWCNVHGHRHPRIDRAIRDQLDRIS' A
#
# COMPACT_ATOMS: atom_id res chain seq x y z
N MET A 1 18.51 -17.06 17.72
CA MET A 1 17.47 -16.36 16.92
C MET A 1 18.16 -15.63 15.78
N ALA A 2 17.72 -15.85 14.54
CA ALA A 2 18.23 -15.08 13.41
C ALA A 2 17.86 -13.60 13.61
N ARG A 3 18.78 -12.68 13.31
CA ARG A 3 18.47 -11.23 13.32
C ARG A 3 17.54 -10.93 12.15
N TYR A 4 16.31 -10.54 12.43
CA TYR A 4 15.37 -10.05 11.43
C TYR A 4 15.69 -8.60 11.09
N GLN A 5 15.78 -8.30 9.79
CA GLN A 5 15.89 -6.94 9.27
C GLN A 5 14.65 -6.68 8.41
N PRO A 6 13.73 -5.81 8.85
CA PRO A 6 12.51 -5.55 8.10
C PRO A 6 12.78 -4.80 6.79
N TRP A 7 11.96 -5.07 5.80
CA TRP A 7 11.86 -4.24 4.60
C TRP A 7 10.90 -3.10 4.93
N ILE A 8 11.41 -1.87 4.91
CA ILE A 8 10.59 -0.67 5.16
C ILE A 8 10.01 -0.23 3.83
N ILE A 9 8.70 -0.44 3.66
CA ILE A 9 7.95 -0.06 2.46
C ILE A 9 7.55 1.41 2.55
N GLU A 10 7.82 2.21 1.51
CA GLU A 10 7.47 3.64 1.47
C GLU A 10 6.18 3.93 0.67
N ARG A 11 5.90 3.15 -0.38
CA ARG A 11 4.72 3.35 -1.23
C ARG A 11 4.29 2.06 -1.91
N GLY A 12 3.04 2.02 -2.36
CA GLY A 12 2.50 0.98 -3.23
C GLY A 12 1.80 1.58 -4.44
N GLU A 13 1.88 0.90 -5.58
CA GLU A 13 1.29 1.31 -6.85
C GLU A 13 0.71 0.07 -7.55
N GLY A 14 -0.62 0.00 -7.73
CA GLY A 14 -1.24 -1.18 -8.32
C GLY A 14 -0.91 -2.44 -7.52
N PHE A 15 -0.18 -3.39 -8.11
CA PHE A 15 0.24 -4.64 -7.46
C PHE A 15 1.70 -4.61 -6.98
N GLU A 16 2.34 -3.44 -6.90
CA GLU A 16 3.74 -3.33 -6.49
C GLU A 16 3.90 -2.59 -5.15
N LEU A 17 4.89 -3.02 -4.38
CA LEU A 17 5.43 -2.32 -3.21
C LEU A 17 6.81 -1.75 -3.56
N ILE A 18 7.10 -0.54 -3.10
CA ILE A 18 8.42 0.07 -3.23
C ILE A 18 8.98 0.36 -1.84
N ASP A 19 10.21 -0.09 -1.58
CA ASP A 19 10.89 0.17 -0.32
C ASP A 19 11.64 1.51 -0.30
N VAL A 20 12.09 1.93 0.88
CA VAL A 20 12.85 3.17 1.11
C VAL A 20 14.20 3.24 0.37
N ARG A 21 14.60 2.16 -0.32
CA ARG A 21 15.80 2.09 -1.17
C ARG A 21 15.45 2.07 -2.66
N GLY A 22 14.17 2.25 -3.02
CA GLY A 22 13.67 2.25 -4.38
C GLY A 22 13.52 0.87 -5.03
N ARG A 23 13.69 -0.23 -4.28
CA ARG A 23 13.48 -1.58 -4.80
C ARG A 23 11.99 -1.85 -4.95
N ARG A 24 11.58 -2.45 -6.07
CA ARG A 24 10.19 -2.78 -6.40
C ARG A 24 9.93 -4.28 -6.19
N PHE A 25 8.79 -4.61 -5.61
CA PHE A 25 8.34 -5.97 -5.33
C PHE A 25 6.92 -6.16 -5.83
N LEU A 26 6.60 -7.35 -6.34
CA LEU A 26 5.22 -7.75 -6.52
C LEU A 26 4.57 -8.00 -5.14
N ASP A 27 3.43 -7.39 -4.89
CA ASP A 27 2.58 -7.68 -3.73
C ASP A 27 1.77 -8.97 -4.01
N ALA A 28 2.38 -10.11 -3.72
CA ALA A 28 1.78 -11.42 -3.99
C ALA A 28 0.71 -11.83 -2.95
N GLU A 29 0.63 -11.15 -1.81
CA GLU A 29 -0.30 -11.49 -0.71
C GLU A 29 -1.41 -10.46 -0.52
N SER A 30 -1.45 -9.41 -1.36
CA SER A 30 -2.34 -8.26 -1.17
C SER A 30 -2.19 -7.65 0.23
N GLY A 31 -0.94 -7.43 0.64
CA GLY A 31 -0.55 -7.04 1.99
C GLY A 31 -0.71 -8.20 2.97
N LEU A 32 -1.82 -8.21 3.72
CA LEU A 32 -2.25 -9.35 4.53
C LEU A 32 -3.66 -9.74 4.10
N TRP A 33 -3.81 -10.11 2.83
CA TRP A 33 -5.07 -10.54 2.22
C TRP A 33 -6.15 -9.44 2.21
N CYS A 34 -5.77 -8.18 2.42
CA CYS A 34 -6.70 -7.08 2.66
C CYS A 34 -6.81 -6.10 1.49
N ASN A 35 -5.87 -6.12 0.55
CA ASN A 35 -5.80 -5.13 -0.53
C ASN A 35 -6.20 -5.69 -1.91
N VAL A 36 -7.42 -6.20 -2.03
CA VAL A 36 -7.89 -6.89 -3.25
C VAL A 36 -7.92 -6.01 -4.50
N HIS A 37 -8.05 -4.68 -4.30
CA HIS A 37 -8.17 -3.71 -5.38
C HIS A 37 -6.82 -3.11 -5.83
N GLY A 38 -5.73 -3.51 -5.17
CA GLY A 38 -4.41 -2.93 -5.39
C GLY A 38 -4.23 -1.56 -4.72
N HIS A 39 -2.97 -1.19 -4.56
CA HIS A 39 -2.54 0.05 -3.92
C HIS A 39 -2.96 1.28 -4.73
N ARG A 40 -3.37 2.34 -4.02
CA ARG A 40 -3.71 3.66 -4.58
C ARG A 40 -4.83 3.62 -5.64
N HIS A 41 -5.79 2.72 -5.49
CA HIS A 41 -6.92 2.61 -6.42
C HIS A 41 -7.73 3.92 -6.50
N PRO A 42 -7.82 4.58 -7.67
CA PRO A 42 -8.26 5.98 -7.79
C PRO A 42 -9.69 6.23 -7.27
N ARG A 43 -10.59 5.25 -7.43
CA ARG A 43 -11.97 5.35 -6.93
C ARG A 43 -12.06 5.33 -5.40
N ILE A 44 -11.23 4.52 -4.72
CA ILE A 44 -11.24 4.41 -3.26
C ILE A 44 -10.62 5.69 -2.68
N ASP A 45 -9.49 6.09 -3.26
CA ASP A 45 -8.78 7.31 -2.96
C ASP A 45 -9.68 8.56 -3.00
N ARG A 46 -10.49 8.68 -4.04
CA ARG A 46 -11.46 9.77 -4.17
C ARG A 46 -12.57 9.67 -3.11
N ALA A 47 -13.17 8.49 -2.91
CA ALA A 47 -14.24 8.32 -1.95
C ALA A 47 -13.83 8.66 -0.51
N ILE A 48 -12.59 8.33 -0.12
CA ILE A 48 -12.03 8.70 1.18
C ILE A 48 -11.92 10.22 1.32
N ARG A 49 -11.33 10.90 0.32
CA ARG A 49 -11.18 12.38 0.34
C ARG A 49 -12.54 13.08 0.40
N ASP A 50 -13.44 12.70 -0.51
CA ASP A 50 -14.80 13.26 -0.59
C ASP A 50 -15.54 13.12 0.76
N GLN A 51 -15.31 12.03 1.50
CA GLN A 51 -15.95 11.81 2.81
C GLN A 51 -15.26 12.58 3.95
N LEU A 52 -13.94 12.73 3.94
CA LEU A 52 -13.20 13.54 4.92
C LEU A 52 -13.63 15.00 4.85
N ASP A 53 -13.92 15.52 3.66
CA ASP A 53 -14.39 16.91 3.47
C ASP A 53 -15.80 17.16 4.02
N ARG A 54 -16.56 16.09 4.35
CA ARG A 54 -17.97 16.19 4.77
C ARG A 54 -18.17 16.16 6.28
N ILE A 55 -17.16 15.76 7.05
CA ILE A 55 -17.27 15.59 8.50
C ILE A 55 -16.39 16.62 9.22
N SER A 56 -16.95 17.30 10.24
CA SER A 56 -16.32 18.39 11.00
C SER A 56 -15.98 17.98 12.42
#